data_AF-A0A7V0P014-F1
#
_entry.id   AF-A0A7V0P014-F1
#
_cell.length_a   1.000
_cell.length_b   1.000
_cell.length_c   1.000
_cell.angle_alpha   90.00
_cell.angle_beta   90.00
_cell.angle_gamma   90.00
#
_symmetry.space_group_name_H-M   'P 1'
#
loop_
_entity.id
_entity.type
_entity.pdbx_description
1 polymer ?
#
loop_
_entity_poly.entity_id
_entity_poly.type
_entity_poly.pdbx_seq_one_letter_code
_entity_poly.pdbx_strand_id
1 'polypeptide(L)'
;MRGIVVFAFCLLIVQASQADVIYLKGGGVHAGKVTRLDSTRFQLELSDGELLVFENSEIFRAVDDSGKILYDGVQMKRAFEAPQIAISEPDIDLHEVSFPQPTGEYRKVVHFPFWPLLGGTAILGYFGVTQLIKSSDTYKESQNLEELGLEFNSTRDRSQKQRTWGQISVAGAVACLIVGLTPHYEKVPIQNTLRVTPTKDGITLSFNF
;
A
#
# COMPACT_ATOMS: atom_id res chain seq x y z
N MET A 1 26.53 0.80 18.37
CA MET A 1 26.10 2.14 17.91
C MET A 1 25.70 2.20 16.42
N ARG A 2 26.34 1.45 15.50
CA ARG A 2 26.00 1.49 14.06
C ARG A 2 24.57 1.05 13.69
N GLY A 3 23.96 0.12 14.44
CA GLY A 3 22.58 -0.34 14.18
C GLY A 3 21.48 0.68 14.47
N ILE A 4 21.71 1.59 15.44
CA ILE A 4 20.74 2.65 15.80
C ILE A 4 20.64 3.67 14.65
N VAL A 5 21.76 3.95 13.97
CA VAL A 5 21.80 4.90 12.84
C VAL A 5 21.02 4.35 11.64
N VAL A 6 21.14 3.06 11.33
CA VAL A 6 20.40 2.43 10.22
C VAL A 6 18.90 2.40 10.51
N PHE A 7 18.51 2.07 11.74
CA PHE A 7 17.09 2.07 12.14
C PHE A 7 16.48 3.48 12.12
N ALA A 8 17.24 4.49 12.56
CA ALA A 8 16.85 5.90 12.47
C ALA A 8 16.74 6.36 11.01
N PHE A 9 17.62 5.90 10.12
CA PHE A 9 17.56 6.22 8.69
C PHE A 9 16.36 5.57 8.00
N CYS A 10 16.01 4.32 8.34
CA CYS A 10 14.79 3.68 7.83
C CYS A 10 13.51 4.38 8.32
N LEU A 11 13.48 4.85 9.57
CA LEU A 11 12.34 5.62 10.11
C LEU A 11 12.16 6.97 9.42
N LEU A 12 13.25 7.64 9.03
CA LEU A 12 13.19 8.91 8.30
C LEU A 12 12.68 8.76 6.86
N ILE A 13 12.97 7.64 6.19
CA ILE A 13 12.48 7.38 4.82
C ILE A 13 10.95 7.14 4.81
N VAL A 14 10.39 6.52 5.85
CA VAL A 14 8.94 6.24 5.94
C VAL A 14 8.11 7.51 6.15
N GLN A 15 8.65 8.54 6.82
CA GLN A 15 7.92 9.79 7.02
C GLN A 15 7.82 10.66 5.76
N ALA A 16 8.66 10.41 4.75
CA ALA A 16 8.69 11.22 3.53
C ALA A 16 7.61 10.84 2.49
N SER A 17 6.82 9.78 2.71
CA SER A 17 5.85 9.29 1.71
C SER A 17 4.38 9.63 1.99
N GLN A 18 4.10 10.66 2.80
CA GLN A 18 2.74 11.15 3.00
C GLN A 18 2.44 12.20 1.93
N ALA A 19 1.67 11.80 0.92
CA ALA A 19 1.20 12.68 -0.14
C ALA A 19 -0.32 12.55 -0.27
N ASP A 20 -1.00 13.68 -0.27
CA ASP A 20 -2.41 13.80 -0.59
C ASP A 20 -2.59 13.64 -2.11
N VAL A 21 -3.76 13.18 -2.53
CA VAL A 21 -4.08 12.94 -3.95
C VAL A 21 -5.24 13.82 -4.38
N ILE A 22 -5.01 14.61 -5.43
CA ILE A 22 -6.02 15.44 -6.08
C ILE A 22 -6.42 14.81 -7.42
N TYR A 23 -7.72 14.61 -7.60
CA TYR A 23 -8.36 14.21 -8.84
C TYR A 23 -9.00 15.42 -9.51
N LEU A 24 -8.60 15.72 -10.74
CA LEU A 24 -9.17 16.78 -11.56
C LEU A 24 -10.35 16.26 -12.40
N LYS A 25 -11.33 17.12 -12.70
CA LYS A 25 -12.48 16.78 -13.55
C LYS A 25 -12.08 16.42 -14.98
N GLY A 26 -10.93 16.92 -15.44
CA GLY A 26 -10.34 16.57 -16.73
C GLY A 26 -9.66 15.19 -16.77
N GLY A 27 -9.69 14.43 -15.67
CA GLY A 27 -9.06 13.10 -15.58
C GLY A 27 -7.59 13.11 -15.16
N GLY A 28 -7.00 14.28 -14.90
CA GLY A 28 -5.66 14.41 -14.33
C GLY A 28 -5.62 14.01 -12.86
N VAL A 29 -4.50 13.42 -12.43
CA VAL A 29 -4.25 13.04 -11.04
C VAL A 29 -2.90 13.60 -10.62
N HIS A 30 -2.89 14.34 -9.51
CA HIS A 30 -1.68 14.90 -8.92
C HIS A 30 -1.53 14.41 -7.48
N ALA A 31 -0.30 14.07 -7.10
CA ALA A 31 0.05 13.66 -5.74
C ALA A 31 1.03 14.66 -5.14
N GLY A 32 0.74 15.15 -3.94
CA GLY A 32 1.54 16.17 -3.27
C GLY A 32 0.93 16.52 -1.92
N LYS A 33 1.51 17.48 -1.20
CA LYS A 33 0.99 17.94 0.08
C LYS A 33 0.06 19.12 -0.11
N VAL A 34 -1.16 19.05 0.43
CA VAL A 34 -2.06 20.22 0.40
C VAL A 34 -1.57 21.26 1.39
N THR A 35 -1.04 22.37 0.88
CA THR A 35 -0.51 23.45 1.72
C THR A 35 -1.56 24.49 2.07
N ARG A 36 -2.56 24.68 1.20
CA ARG A 36 -3.66 25.63 1.44
C ARG A 36 -4.95 25.20 0.73
N LEU A 37 -6.05 25.23 1.49
CA LEU A 37 -7.41 24.99 1.03
C LEU A 37 -8.25 26.25 1.29
N ASP A 38 -8.55 27.01 0.24
CA ASP A 38 -9.47 28.15 0.30
C ASP A 38 -10.79 27.82 -0.42
N SER A 39 -11.81 28.66 -0.23
CA SER A 39 -13.12 28.51 -0.89
C SER A 39 -13.07 28.65 -2.42
N THR A 40 -11.99 29.22 -2.97
CA THR A 40 -11.84 29.48 -4.41
C THR A 40 -10.66 28.74 -5.05
N ARG A 41 -9.63 28.40 -4.26
CA ARG A 41 -8.36 27.89 -4.77
C ARG A 41 -7.80 26.79 -3.87
N PHE A 42 -7.06 25.90 -4.50
CA PHE A 42 -6.41 24.77 -3.86
C PHE A 42 -4.93 24.78 -4.21
N GLN A 43 -4.05 24.70 -3.21
CA GLN A 43 -2.60 24.70 -3.41
C GLN A 43 -2.01 23.35 -3.02
N LEU A 44 -1.29 22.75 -3.96
CA LEU A 44 -0.62 21.47 -3.84
C LEU A 44 0.88 21.68 -3.99
N GLU A 45 1.66 21.26 -3.00
CA GLU A 45 3.12 21.20 -3.07
C GLU A 45 3.55 19.81 -3.52
N LEU A 46 4.21 19.72 -4.67
CA LEU A 46 4.77 18.50 -5.22
C LEU A 46 6.04 18.08 -4.48
N SER A 47 6.50 16.84 -4.70
CA SER A 47 7.69 16.27 -4.03
C SER A 47 9.00 16.95 -4.42
N ASP A 48 9.03 17.67 -5.54
CA ASP A 48 10.14 18.50 -6.00
C ASP A 48 10.10 19.94 -5.43
N GLY A 49 9.09 20.27 -4.62
CA GLY A 49 8.88 21.59 -4.04
C GLY A 49 8.16 22.57 -4.96
N GLU A 50 7.67 22.13 -6.12
CA GLU A 50 6.84 22.97 -7.00
C GLU A 50 5.44 23.13 -6.40
N LEU A 51 4.90 24.36 -6.46
CA LEU A 51 3.56 24.69 -5.99
C LEU A 51 2.59 24.78 -7.17
N LEU A 52 1.69 23.81 -7.29
CA LEU A 52 0.57 23.85 -8.23
C LEU A 52 -0.66 24.46 -7.57
N VAL A 53 -1.31 25.38 -8.28
CA VAL A 53 -2.54 26.04 -7.83
C VAL A 53 -3.67 25.68 -8.79
N PHE A 54 -4.72 25.09 -8.24
CA PHE A 54 -5.92 24.70 -8.98
C PHE A 54 -7.11 25.54 -8.53
N GLU A 55 -8.03 25.83 -9.45
CA GLU A 55 -9.33 26.38 -9.08
C GLU A 55 -10.24 25.26 -8.56
N ASN A 56 -11.07 25.54 -7.55
CA ASN A 56 -12.00 24.54 -7.01
C ASN A 56 -12.98 23.98 -8.06
N SER A 57 -13.24 24.75 -9.12
CA SER A 57 -14.06 24.33 -10.27
C SER A 57 -13.45 23.16 -11.05
N GLU A 58 -12.12 23.04 -11.06
CA GLU A 58 -11.34 22.03 -11.80
C GLU A 58 -11.17 20.74 -11.00
N ILE A 59 -11.32 20.81 -9.68
CA ILE A 59 -11.11 19.70 -8.77
C ILE A 59 -12.37 18.86 -8.68
N PHE A 60 -12.23 17.57 -8.96
CA PHE A 60 -13.29 16.59 -8.77
C PHE A 60 -13.33 16.13 -7.32
N ARG A 61 -12.17 15.72 -6.77
CA ARG A 61 -12.03 15.22 -5.40
C ARG A 61 -10.60 15.39 -4.91
N ALA A 62 -10.42 15.70 -3.64
CA ALA A 62 -9.12 15.64 -2.97
C ALA A 62 -9.21 14.70 -1.77
N VAL A 63 -8.18 13.86 -1.59
CA VAL A 63 -8.13 12.81 -0.59
C VAL A 63 -6.78 12.85 0.11
N ASP A 64 -6.74 12.70 1.43
CA ASP A 64 -5.49 12.61 2.18
C ASP A 64 -4.82 11.22 2.05
N ASP A 65 -3.61 11.11 2.58
CA ASP A 65 -2.83 9.87 2.64
C ASP A 65 -3.54 8.71 3.36
N SER A 66 -4.50 9.02 4.25
CA SER A 66 -5.34 8.06 4.95
C SER A 66 -6.59 7.63 4.16
N GLY A 67 -6.84 8.22 2.99
CA GLY A 67 -8.03 7.97 2.19
C GLY A 67 -9.24 8.80 2.60
N LYS A 68 -9.08 9.78 3.50
CA LYS A 68 -10.16 10.67 3.93
C LYS A 68 -10.35 11.79 2.91
N ILE A 69 -11.61 12.04 2.56
CA ILE A 69 -11.96 13.08 1.60
C ILE A 69 -11.77 14.45 2.24
N LEU A 70 -10.85 15.24 1.68
CA LEU A 70 -10.59 16.63 2.07
C LEU A 70 -11.52 17.61 1.35
N TYR A 71 -11.87 17.29 0.10
CA TYR A 71 -12.78 18.09 -0.72
C TYR A 71 -13.55 17.20 -1.67
N ASP A 72 -14.87 17.39 -1.75
CA ASP A 72 -15.75 16.71 -2.70
C ASP A 72 -16.47 17.73 -3.58
N GLY A 73 -16.07 17.79 -4.86
CA GLY A 73 -16.65 18.67 -5.87
C GLY A 73 -18.02 18.21 -6.38
N VAL A 74 -18.54 17.08 -5.88
CA VAL A 74 -19.83 16.48 -6.28
C VAL A 74 -21.02 17.06 -5.50
N GLN A 75 -20.86 18.21 -4.81
CA GLN A 75 -21.97 18.80 -4.05
C GLN A 75 -23.27 18.88 -4.86
N MET A 76 -24.23 18.11 -4.35
CA MET A 76 -25.58 17.84 -4.86
C MET A 76 -26.22 19.05 -5.56
N LYS A 77 -26.52 18.89 -6.85
CA LYS A 77 -27.65 19.62 -7.44
C LYS A 77 -28.88 19.26 -6.62
N ARG A 78 -29.42 20.24 -5.88
CA ARG A 78 -30.71 20.16 -5.19
C ARG A 78 -31.75 19.56 -6.15
N ALA A 79 -32.47 18.57 -5.64
CA ALA A 79 -33.57 17.92 -6.32
C ALA A 79 -34.52 18.97 -6.92
N PHE A 80 -34.62 18.98 -8.25
CA PHE A 80 -35.71 19.65 -8.94
C PHE A 80 -36.92 18.71 -8.82
N GLU A 81 -37.93 19.09 -8.05
CA GLU A 81 -39.21 18.40 -8.02
C GLU A 81 -39.88 18.56 -9.40
N ALA A 82 -39.76 17.53 -10.24
CA ALA A 82 -40.57 17.40 -11.44
C ALA A 82 -41.95 16.81 -11.05
N PRO A 83 -43.06 17.31 -11.58
CA PRO A 83 -44.40 16.82 -11.23
C PRO A 83 -44.59 15.39 -11.76
N GLN A 84 -44.95 14.48 -10.85
CA GLN A 84 -45.27 13.09 -11.18
C GLN A 84 -46.61 13.02 -11.92
N ILE A 85 -46.56 12.73 -13.22
CA ILE A 85 -47.71 12.29 -14.00
C ILE A 85 -47.76 10.77 -13.87
N ALA A 86 -48.85 10.23 -13.30
CA ALA A 86 -49.07 8.80 -13.16
C ALA A 86 -49.24 8.15 -14.54
N ILE A 87 -48.33 7.24 -14.89
CA ILE A 87 -48.44 6.37 -16.07
C ILE A 87 -48.70 4.96 -15.57
N SER A 88 -49.78 4.36 -16.04
CA SER A 88 -50.21 2.99 -15.78
C SER A 88 -49.15 1.98 -16.25
N GLU A 89 -48.87 0.98 -15.42
CA GLU A 89 -47.93 -0.13 -15.68
C GLU A 89 -48.31 -0.92 -16.95
N PRO A 90 -47.35 -1.24 -17.83
CA PRO A 90 -47.48 -2.39 -18.71
C PRO A 90 -46.76 -3.61 -18.12
N ASP A 91 -47.35 -4.79 -18.33
CA ASP A 91 -46.80 -6.10 -18.03
C ASP A 91 -45.36 -6.24 -18.58
N ILE A 92 -44.42 -6.60 -17.69
CA ILE A 92 -43.02 -6.88 -18.05
C ILE A 92 -42.85 -8.40 -18.11
N ASP A 93 -42.70 -8.93 -19.33
CA ASP A 93 -42.19 -10.27 -19.57
C ASP A 93 -40.79 -10.42 -18.95
N LEU A 94 -40.67 -11.36 -18.02
CA LEU A 94 -39.42 -11.73 -17.36
C LEU A 94 -38.49 -12.44 -18.36
N HIS A 95 -37.71 -11.67 -19.10
CA HIS A 95 -36.56 -12.22 -19.81
C HIS A 95 -35.47 -12.66 -18.80
N GLU A 96 -34.96 -13.87 -19.05
CA GLU A 96 -33.90 -14.57 -18.35
C GLU A 96 -32.70 -13.64 -18.05
N VAL A 97 -32.37 -13.50 -16.76
CA VAL A 97 -31.26 -12.68 -16.27
C VAL A 97 -29.95 -13.27 -16.76
N SER A 98 -29.47 -12.76 -17.89
CA SER A 98 -28.14 -13.03 -18.41
C SER A 98 -27.08 -12.76 -17.33
N PHE A 99 -26.21 -13.73 -17.10
CA PHE A 99 -25.10 -13.62 -16.16
C PHE A 99 -24.26 -12.36 -16.48
N PRO A 100 -23.88 -11.55 -15.47
CA PRO A 100 -23.18 -10.30 -15.70
C PRO A 100 -21.84 -10.57 -16.38
N GLN A 101 -21.66 -10.03 -17.60
CA GLN A 101 -20.39 -10.10 -18.31
C GLN A 101 -19.39 -9.10 -17.69
N PRO A 102 -18.18 -9.54 -17.33
CA PRO A 102 -17.16 -8.64 -16.78
C PRO A 102 -16.79 -7.59 -17.82
N THR A 103 -16.99 -6.32 -17.47
CA THR A 103 -16.90 -5.18 -18.40
C THR A 103 -15.50 -4.56 -18.41
N GLY A 104 -14.62 -4.99 -17.49
CA GLY A 104 -13.23 -4.57 -17.38
C GLY A 104 -12.52 -5.18 -16.16
N GLU A 105 -11.20 -4.98 -16.09
CA GLU A 105 -10.38 -5.33 -14.93
C GLU A 105 -9.79 -4.05 -14.33
N TYR A 106 -9.90 -3.86 -13.01
CA TYR A 106 -9.06 -2.89 -12.30
C TYR A 106 -8.06 -3.61 -11.41
N ARG A 107 -6.91 -2.97 -11.18
CA ARG A 107 -5.86 -3.49 -10.31
C ARG A 107 -6.08 -2.93 -8.91
N LYS A 108 -6.45 -3.79 -7.96
CA LYS A 108 -6.48 -3.44 -6.55
C LYS A 108 -5.10 -3.71 -5.94
N VAL A 109 -4.53 -2.72 -5.26
CA VAL A 109 -3.29 -2.91 -4.50
C VAL A 109 -3.66 -3.59 -3.19
N VAL A 110 -3.39 -4.89 -3.09
CA VAL A 110 -3.59 -5.63 -1.84
C VAL A 110 -2.37 -5.38 -0.97
N HIS A 111 -2.57 -4.61 0.10
CA HIS A 111 -1.56 -4.44 1.12
C HIS A 111 -1.58 -5.70 1.98
N PHE A 112 -0.60 -6.59 1.78
CA PHE A 112 -0.38 -7.68 2.72
C PHE A 112 -0.15 -7.08 4.12
N PRO A 113 -0.61 -7.75 5.20
CA PRO A 113 -0.25 -7.30 6.54
C PRO A 113 1.28 -7.35 6.63
N PHE A 114 1.90 -6.17 6.62
CA PHE A 114 3.36 -6.01 6.68
C PHE A 114 3.94 -6.61 7.96
N TRP A 115 3.13 -6.73 9.01
CA TRP A 115 3.52 -7.16 10.34
C TRP A 115 4.19 -8.55 10.42
N PRO A 116 3.62 -9.65 9.89
CA PRO A 116 4.28 -10.94 9.87
C PRO A 116 5.59 -10.95 9.07
N LEU A 117 5.65 -10.23 7.94
CA LEU A 117 6.86 -10.15 7.12
C LEU A 117 7.95 -9.34 7.81
N LEU A 118 7.62 -8.18 8.39
CA LEU A 118 8.53 -7.37 9.20
C LEU A 118 9.03 -8.13 10.44
N GLY A 119 8.15 -8.87 11.11
CA GLY A 119 8.50 -9.74 12.24
C GLY A 119 9.49 -10.83 11.83
N GLY A 120 9.22 -11.53 10.72
CA GLY A 120 10.14 -12.53 10.16
C GLY A 120 11.50 -11.94 9.77
N THR A 121 11.49 -10.75 9.16
CA THR A 121 12.70 -9.99 8.79
C THR A 121 13.55 -9.68 10.02
N ALA A 122 12.94 -9.19 11.10
CA ALA A 122 13.63 -8.83 12.32
C ALA A 122 14.23 -10.06 13.02
N ILE A 123 13.47 -11.16 13.12
CA ILE A 123 13.91 -12.40 13.76
C ILE A 123 15.08 -13.00 12.98
N LEU A 124 14.93 -13.18 11.66
CA LEU A 124 15.97 -13.75 10.80
C LEU A 124 17.21 -12.84 10.74
N GLY A 125 17.02 -11.52 10.69
CA GLY A 125 18.10 -10.56 10.72
C GLY A 125 18.91 -10.65 12.02
N TYR A 126 18.23 -10.71 13.17
CA TYR A 126 18.88 -10.85 14.48
C TYR A 126 19.62 -12.18 14.63
N PHE A 127 18.99 -13.31 14.28
CA PHE A 127 19.64 -14.62 14.30
C PHE A 127 20.84 -14.69 13.35
N GLY A 128 20.71 -14.14 12.15
CA GLY A 128 21.78 -14.09 11.16
C GLY A 128 23.00 -13.31 11.64
N VAL A 129 22.77 -12.08 12.13
CA VAL A 129 23.85 -11.21 12.62
C VAL A 129 24.52 -11.80 13.86
N THR A 130 23.76 -12.34 14.81
CA THR A 130 24.33 -12.95 16.02
C THR A 130 25.18 -14.18 15.70
N GLN A 131 24.77 -15.02 14.73
CA GLN A 131 25.58 -16.16 14.28
C GLN A 131 26.84 -15.70 13.54
N LEU A 132 26.78 -14.63 12.75
CA LEU A 132 27.95 -14.06 12.09
C LEU A 132 28.96 -13.50 13.11
N ILE A 133 28.49 -12.80 14.14
CA ILE A 133 29.35 -12.30 15.23
C ILE A 133 30.03 -13.48 15.95
N LYS A 134 29.25 -14.49 16.37
CA LYS A 134 29.79 -15.70 16.99
C LYS A 134 30.83 -16.40 16.10
N SER A 135 30.56 -16.49 14.80
CA SER A 135 31.50 -17.09 13.85
C SER A 135 32.81 -16.32 13.75
N SER A 136 32.78 -14.99 13.84
CA SER A 136 33.96 -14.13 13.86
C SER A 136 34.79 -14.38 15.12
N ASP A 137 34.14 -14.47 16.28
CA ASP A 137 34.83 -14.69 17.55
C ASP A 137 35.45 -16.10 17.62
N THR A 138 34.70 -17.13 17.20
CA THR A 138 35.21 -18.51 17.12
C THR A 138 36.34 -18.64 16.09
N TYR A 139 36.31 -17.85 15.01
CA TYR A 139 37.41 -17.83 14.03
C TYR A 139 38.69 -17.22 14.62
N LYS A 140 38.58 -16.10 15.37
CA LYS A 140 39.72 -15.51 16.09
C LYS A 140 40.30 -16.48 17.13
N GLU A 141 39.43 -17.19 17.84
CA GLU A 141 39.84 -18.23 18.79
C GLU A 141 40.59 -19.37 18.07
N SER A 142 40.11 -19.80 16.90
CA SER A 142 40.83 -20.81 16.10
C SER A 142 42.21 -20.34 15.63
N GLN A 143 42.36 -19.06 15.28
CA GLN A 143 43.67 -18.51 14.90
C GLN A 143 44.63 -18.48 16.09
N ASN A 144 44.16 -18.10 17.27
CA ASN A 144 44.99 -18.10 18.47
C ASN A 144 45.42 -19.54 18.85
N LEU A 145 44.54 -20.53 18.68
CA LEU A 145 44.89 -21.94 18.88
C LEU A 145 45.90 -22.46 17.83
N GLU A 146 45.79 -21.99 16.59
CA GLU A 146 46.76 -22.28 15.52
C GLU A 146 48.14 -21.71 15.85
N GLU A 147 48.20 -20.46 16.36
CA GLU A 147 49.44 -19.84 16.84
C GLU A 147 50.07 -20.58 18.03
N LEU A 148 49.25 -21.19 18.89
CA LEU A 148 49.67 -22.01 20.02
C LEU A 148 50.01 -23.45 19.63
N GLY A 149 49.85 -23.85 18.36
CA GLY A 149 50.10 -25.22 17.88
C GLY A 149 49.12 -26.27 18.42
N LEU A 150 47.94 -25.84 18.88
CA LEU A 150 46.88 -26.69 19.41
C LEU A 150 45.90 -27.10 18.32
N GLU A 151 45.01 -28.05 18.62
CA GLU A 151 44.02 -28.54 17.66
C GLU A 151 42.98 -27.46 17.30
N PHE A 152 43.02 -26.96 16.06
CA PHE A 152 42.18 -25.85 15.58
C PHE A 152 41.11 -26.25 14.54
N ASN A 153 41.16 -27.48 14.02
CA ASN A 153 40.27 -27.91 12.93
C ASN A 153 38.80 -27.93 13.37
N SER A 154 38.51 -28.40 14.59
CA SER A 154 37.15 -28.51 15.11
C SER A 154 36.47 -27.14 15.35
N THR A 155 37.23 -26.15 15.82
CA THR A 155 36.75 -24.76 16.02
C THR A 155 36.57 -24.04 14.69
N ARG A 156 37.46 -24.26 13.72
CA ARG A 156 37.35 -23.70 12.36
C ARG A 156 36.15 -24.24 11.59
N ASP A 157 35.84 -25.53 11.70
CA ASP A 157 34.64 -26.10 11.08
C ASP A 157 33.35 -25.55 11.73
N ARG A 158 33.37 -25.34 13.04
CA ARG A 158 32.25 -24.73 13.76
C ARG A 158 32.03 -23.29 13.34
N SER A 159 33.10 -22.49 13.18
CA SER A 159 33.00 -21.11 12.71
C SER A 159 32.46 -21.04 11.28
N GLN A 160 32.89 -21.94 10.39
CA GLN A 160 32.36 -22.01 9.02
C GLN A 160 30.87 -22.33 9.01
N LYS A 161 30.43 -23.35 9.76
CA LYS A 161 29.00 -23.70 9.85
C LYS A 161 28.18 -22.52 10.37
N GLN A 162 28.62 -21.85 11.45
CA GLN A 162 27.93 -20.67 11.99
C GLN A 162 27.86 -19.53 10.98
N ARG A 163 28.93 -19.31 10.20
CA ARG A 163 28.95 -18.30 9.14
C ARG A 163 27.94 -18.62 8.05
N THR A 164 27.86 -19.87 7.59
CA THR A 164 26.89 -20.29 6.56
C THR A 164 25.46 -20.12 7.05
N TRP A 165 25.14 -20.57 8.27
CA TRP A 165 23.81 -20.37 8.87
C TRP A 165 23.49 -18.89 9.04
N GLY A 166 24.47 -18.09 9.45
CA GLY A 166 24.34 -16.64 9.55
C GLY A 166 24.00 -15.98 8.21
N GLN A 167 24.72 -16.34 7.14
CA GLN A 167 24.48 -15.84 5.79
C GLN A 167 23.10 -16.24 5.25
N ILE A 168 22.69 -17.51 5.42
CA ILE A 168 21.37 -17.99 5.00
C ILE A 168 20.26 -17.21 5.72
N SER A 169 20.42 -16.98 7.02
CA SER A 169 19.43 -16.27 7.81
C SER A 169 19.33 -14.79 7.42
N VAL A 170 20.44 -14.10 7.17
CA VAL A 170 20.44 -12.73 6.63
C VAL A 170 19.80 -12.67 5.24
N ALA A 171 20.11 -13.62 4.36
CA ALA A 171 19.50 -13.69 3.03
C ALA A 171 17.98 -13.88 3.11
N GLY A 172 17.52 -14.76 4.02
CA GLY A 172 16.09 -14.94 4.30
C GLY A 172 15.43 -13.66 4.82
N ALA A 173 16.10 -12.91 5.69
CA ALA A 173 15.60 -11.61 6.17
C ALA A 173 15.43 -10.63 5.00
N VAL A 174 16.44 -10.49 4.13
CA VAL A 174 16.36 -9.61 2.95
C VAL A 174 15.22 -10.03 2.02
N ALA A 175 15.02 -11.32 1.79
CA ALA A 175 13.91 -11.82 0.97
C ALA A 175 12.54 -11.45 1.58
N CYS A 176 12.37 -11.62 2.90
CA CYS A 176 11.14 -11.20 3.59
C CYS A 176 10.90 -9.69 3.48
N LEU A 177 11.95 -8.87 3.57
CA LEU A 177 11.85 -7.42 3.38
C LEU A 177 11.39 -7.07 1.97
N ILE A 178 12.00 -7.69 0.94
CA ILE A 178 11.66 -7.44 -0.46
C ILE A 178 10.21 -7.83 -0.74
N VAL A 179 9.79 -9.02 -0.29
CA VAL A 179 8.40 -9.49 -0.46
C VAL A 179 7.42 -8.58 0.29
N GLY A 180 7.77 -8.12 1.49
CA GLY A 180 6.97 -7.16 2.24
C GLY A 180 6.79 -5.84 1.48
N LEU A 181 7.89 -5.27 0.97
CA LEU A 181 7.86 -3.97 0.28
C LEU A 181 7.26 -4.02 -1.13
N THR A 182 7.15 -5.21 -1.74
CA THR A 182 6.63 -5.35 -3.10
C THR A 182 5.10 -5.30 -3.10
N PRO A 183 4.46 -4.30 -3.73
CA PRO A 183 3.01 -4.23 -3.79
C PRO A 183 2.45 -5.38 -4.63
N HIS A 184 1.49 -6.12 -4.07
CA HIS A 184 0.79 -7.17 -4.79
C HIS A 184 -0.45 -6.59 -5.47
N TYR A 185 -0.55 -6.79 -6.79
CA TYR A 185 -1.69 -6.35 -7.57
C TYR A 185 -2.63 -7.52 -7.79
N GLU A 186 -3.85 -7.42 -7.28
CA GLU A 186 -4.92 -8.37 -7.59
C GLU A 186 -5.79 -7.80 -8.70
N LYS A 187 -6.05 -8.62 -9.73
CA LYS A 187 -6.99 -8.28 -10.79
C LYS A 187 -8.40 -8.57 -10.29
N VAL A 188 -9.17 -7.53 -10.04
CA VAL A 188 -10.57 -7.68 -9.62
C VAL A 188 -11.47 -7.43 -10.83
N PRO A 189 -12.35 -8.39 -11.20
CA PRO A 189 -13.28 -8.18 -12.30
C PRO A 189 -14.33 -7.13 -11.89
N ILE A 190 -14.54 -6.13 -12.73
CA ILE A 190 -15.63 -5.17 -12.55
C ILE A 190 -16.93 -5.88 -12.94
N GLN A 191 -17.72 -6.24 -11.93
CA GLN A 191 -19.07 -6.72 -12.14
C GLN A 191 -20.01 -5.52 -12.17
N ASN A 192 -20.44 -5.12 -13.37
CA ASN A 192 -21.53 -4.17 -13.54
C ASN A 192 -22.84 -4.83 -13.06
N THR A 193 -23.08 -4.81 -11.76
CA THR A 193 -24.34 -5.28 -11.18
C THR A 193 -25.28 -4.10 -11.04
N LEU A 194 -26.17 -3.96 -12.02
CA LEU A 194 -27.34 -3.10 -11.91
C LEU A 194 -28.31 -3.77 -10.94
N ARG A 195 -28.37 -3.32 -9.69
CA ARG A 195 -29.33 -3.86 -8.72
C ARG A 195 -30.50 -2.90 -8.58
N VAL A 196 -31.62 -3.32 -9.14
CA VAL A 196 -32.93 -2.67 -8.98
C VAL A 196 -33.61 -3.35 -7.80
N THR A 197 -33.81 -2.61 -6.69
CA THR A 197 -34.50 -3.15 -5.51
C THR A 197 -35.79 -2.35 -5.28
N PRO A 198 -36.96 -3.00 -5.25
CA PRO A 198 -38.19 -2.32 -4.90
C PRO A 198 -38.18 -1.98 -3.40
N THR A 199 -38.48 -0.72 -3.07
CA THR A 199 -38.68 -0.22 -1.71
C THR A 199 -40.09 0.37 -1.59
N LYS A 200 -40.54 0.63 -0.36
CA LYS A 200 -41.91 1.10 -0.10
C LYS A 200 -42.22 2.47 -0.74
N ASP A 201 -41.19 3.23 -1.12
CA ASP A 201 -41.30 4.55 -1.74
C ASP A 201 -40.98 4.55 -3.24
N GLY A 202 -40.78 3.37 -3.85
CA GLY A 202 -40.51 3.21 -5.28
C GLY A 202 -39.35 2.28 -5.61
N ILE A 203 -38.81 2.43 -6.83
CA ILE A 203 -37.71 1.60 -7.34
C ILE A 203 -36.38 2.26 -7.00
N THR A 204 -35.58 1.61 -6.15
CA THR A 204 -34.23 2.06 -5.86
C THR A 204 -33.27 1.42 -6.84
N LEU A 205 -32.69 2.23 -7.71
CA LEU A 205 -31.67 1.79 -8.64
C LEU A 205 -30.30 2.09 -8.02
N SER A 206 -29.57 1.02 -7.70
CA SER A 206 -28.21 1.11 -7.17
C SER A 206 -27.21 0.74 -8.26
N PHE A 207 -26.32 1.69 -8.55
CA PHE A 207 -25.16 1.45 -9.38
C PHE A 207 -23.95 1.22 -8.48
N ASN A 208 -23.34 0.03 -8.55
CA ASN A 208 -22.00 -0.20 -8.03
C ASN A 208 -21.01 -0.01 -9.18
N PHE A 209 -20.20 1.05 -9.10
CA PHE A 209 -19.07 1.33 -9.98
C PHE A 209 -17.76 1.08 -9.23
#